data_AF-A0A1A8I196-F1
#
_entry.id   AF-A0A1A8I196-F1
#
_cell.length_a   1.000
_cell.length_b   1.000
_cell.length_c   1.000
_cell.angle_alpha   90.00
_cell.angle_beta   90.00
_cell.angle_gamma   90.00
#
_symmetry.space_group_name_H-M   'P 1'
#
loop_
_entity.id
_entity.type
_entity.pdbx_description
1 polymer ?
#
loop_
_entity_poly.entity_id
_entity_poly.type
_entity_poly.pdbx_seq_one_letter_code
_entity_poly.pdbx_strand_id
1 'polypeptide(L)'
;RCLCPPPSGSLLLDSLKEHISTTAQDHCKAIYLHVLTSNNTAIHFYENRDFRQHHYLPYYYSIRGVLKDGFTYVLYINGGHPPWTIFDYIQHIGSTLASLNPCSISQRLYRQAQSLLRSLLPWSNIASKTGIQYSRTM
;
A
#
# COMPACT_ATOMS: atom_id res chain seq x y z
N ARG A 1 0.78 -35.49 7.34
CA ARG A 1 -0.14 -34.40 7.75
C ARG A 1 -1.52 -34.79 7.23
N CYS A 2 -2.42 -35.22 8.10
CA CYS A 2 -3.80 -35.49 7.70
C CYS A 2 -4.46 -34.13 7.42
N LEU A 3 -4.72 -33.82 6.14
CA LEU A 3 -5.60 -32.71 5.80
C LEU A 3 -7.02 -33.13 6.18
N CYS A 4 -7.55 -32.57 7.27
CA CYS A 4 -8.99 -32.63 7.49
C CYS A 4 -9.67 -32.08 6.22
N PRO A 5 -10.72 -32.74 5.71
CA PRO A 5 -11.47 -32.22 4.59
C PRO A 5 -11.94 -30.80 4.96
N PRO A 6 -11.77 -29.83 4.06
CA PRO A 6 -12.10 -28.46 4.39
C PRO A 6 -13.64 -28.41 4.61
N PRO A 7 -14.11 -27.65 5.62
CA PRO A 7 -15.53 -27.64 6.00
C PRO A 7 -16.39 -27.33 4.78
N SER A 8 -17.54 -27.99 4.57
CA SER A 8 -18.30 -27.93 3.31
C SER A 8 -18.56 -26.51 2.77
N GLY A 9 -18.67 -25.50 3.64
CA GLY A 9 -18.80 -24.09 3.24
C GLY A 9 -17.58 -23.49 2.53
N SER A 10 -16.39 -24.04 2.74
CA SER A 10 -15.17 -23.60 2.05
C SER A 10 -15.21 -23.93 0.56
N LEU A 11 -15.57 -25.17 0.20
CA LEU A 11 -15.69 -25.60 -1.20
C LEU A 11 -16.71 -24.76 -1.96
N LEU A 12 -17.83 -24.42 -1.32
CA LEU A 12 -18.84 -23.55 -1.93
C LEU A 12 -18.32 -22.14 -2.18
N LEU A 13 -17.60 -21.57 -1.21
CA LEU A 13 -17.04 -20.24 -1.34
C LEU A 13 -15.92 -20.20 -2.40
N ASP A 14 -15.09 -21.23 -2.45
CA ASP A 14 -14.00 -21.34 -3.41
C ASP A 14 -14.55 -21.53 -4.82
N SER A 15 -15.57 -22.39 -4.98
CA SER A 15 -16.28 -22.55 -6.25
C SER A 15 -16.97 -21.25 -6.71
N LEU A 16 -17.56 -20.50 -5.78
CA LEU A 16 -18.15 -19.19 -6.08
C LEU A 16 -17.07 -18.19 -6.55
N LYS A 17 -15.93 -18.13 -5.85
CA LYS A 17 -14.80 -17.28 -6.25
C LYS A 17 -14.31 -17.65 -7.65
N GLU A 18 -14.11 -18.94 -7.91
CA GLU A 18 -13.67 -19.45 -9.21
C GLU A 18 -14.66 -19.09 -10.32
N HIS A 19 -15.97 -19.27 -10.08
CA HIS A 19 -17.01 -18.94 -11.03
C HIS A 19 -17.06 -17.43 -11.33
N ILE A 20 -16.89 -16.58 -10.32
CA ILE A 20 -16.83 -15.12 -10.49
C ILE A 20 -15.57 -14.72 -11.27
N SER A 21 -14.44 -15.35 -10.96
CA SER A 21 -13.17 -15.12 -11.68
C SER A 21 -13.26 -15.54 -13.15
N THR A 22 -14.04 -16.55 -13.51
CA THR A 22 -14.22 -16.96 -14.92
C THR A 22 -15.29 -16.17 -15.66
N THR A 23 -16.40 -15.84 -14.99
CA THR A 23 -17.60 -15.29 -15.66
C THR A 23 -17.64 -13.77 -15.63
N ALA A 24 -17.10 -13.14 -14.58
CA ALA A 24 -17.30 -11.72 -14.30
C ALA A 24 -16.01 -11.02 -13.85
N GLN A 25 -14.85 -11.46 -14.35
CA GLN A 25 -13.53 -10.95 -13.96
C GLN A 25 -13.43 -9.42 -14.06
N ASP A 26 -14.00 -8.84 -15.13
CA ASP A 26 -13.89 -7.40 -15.39
C ASP A 26 -14.91 -6.57 -14.59
N HIS A 27 -16.06 -7.16 -14.24
CA HIS A 27 -17.19 -6.44 -13.65
C HIS A 27 -17.33 -6.65 -12.14
N CYS A 28 -16.90 -7.79 -11.60
CA CYS A 28 -17.02 -8.07 -10.17
C CYS A 28 -15.76 -7.59 -9.43
N LYS A 29 -15.92 -6.61 -8.54
CA LYS A 29 -14.81 -5.99 -7.78
C LYS A 29 -14.85 -6.29 -6.29
N ALA A 30 -15.96 -6.79 -5.76
CA ALA A 30 -16.08 -7.15 -4.37
C ALA A 30 -17.17 -8.21 -4.17
N ILE A 31 -16.95 -9.08 -3.19
CA ILE A 31 -17.92 -10.01 -2.65
C ILE A 31 -18.28 -9.50 -1.26
N TYR A 32 -19.56 -9.18 -1.01
CA TYR A 32 -20.03 -8.73 0.29
C TYR A 32 -21.08 -9.69 0.84
N LEU A 33 -21.12 -9.80 2.17
CA LEU A 33 -22.08 -10.64 2.88
C LEU A 33 -22.38 -10.08 4.26
N HIS A 34 -23.49 -10.54 4.85
CA HIS A 34 -23.91 -10.16 6.19
C HIS A 34 -23.83 -11.36 7.12
N VAL A 35 -23.34 -11.12 8.34
CA VAL A 35 -23.24 -12.13 9.40
C VAL A 35 -23.85 -11.54 10.67
N LEU A 36 -24.55 -12.34 11.48
CA LEU A 36 -24.96 -11.90 12.81
C LEU A 36 -23.73 -11.60 13.66
N THR A 37 -23.80 -10.56 14.48
CA THR A 37 -22.72 -10.23 15.42
C THR A 37 -22.45 -11.33 16.45
N SER A 38 -23.47 -12.16 16.75
CA SER A 38 -23.35 -13.29 17.68
C SER A 38 -22.81 -14.57 17.05
N ASN A 39 -22.65 -14.65 15.74
CA ASN A 39 -22.21 -15.87 15.04
C ASN A 39 -20.69 -15.89 14.87
N ASN A 40 -19.98 -16.12 15.97
CA ASN A 40 -18.52 -16.16 16.00
C ASN A 40 -17.92 -17.21 15.04
N THR A 41 -18.59 -18.35 14.84
CA THR A 41 -18.13 -19.39 13.92
C THR A 41 -18.08 -18.89 12.49
N ALA A 42 -19.12 -18.19 12.02
CA ALA A 42 -19.13 -17.61 10.69
C ALA A 42 -18.16 -16.43 10.57
N ILE A 43 -18.09 -15.57 11.61
CA ILE A 43 -17.13 -14.45 11.67
C ILE A 43 -15.70 -14.95 11.46
N HIS A 44 -15.25 -15.91 12.29
CA HIS A 44 -13.91 -16.47 12.14
C HIS A 44 -13.70 -17.22 10.82
N PHE A 45 -14.73 -17.87 10.30
CA PHE A 45 -14.66 -18.54 9.00
C PHE A 45 -14.36 -17.55 7.86
N TYR A 46 -15.00 -16.39 7.85
CA TYR A 46 -14.82 -15.38 6.81
C TYR A 46 -13.54 -14.56 7.02
N GLU A 47 -13.20 -14.20 8.26
CA GLU A 47 -11.95 -13.49 8.59
C GLU A 47 -10.71 -14.28 8.18
N ASN A 48 -10.71 -15.59 8.41
CA ASN A 48 -9.62 -16.48 7.99
C ASN A 48 -9.51 -16.65 6.46
N ARG A 49 -10.40 -16.03 5.68
CA ARG A 49 -10.46 -16.08 4.21
C ARG A 49 -10.37 -14.69 3.58
N ASP A 50 -9.73 -13.77 4.29
CA ASP A 50 -9.44 -12.39 3.89
C ASP A 50 -10.66 -11.48 3.78
N PHE A 51 -11.84 -11.91 4.22
CA PHE A 51 -12.96 -10.99 4.36
C PHE A 51 -12.65 -10.01 5.49
N ARG A 52 -12.90 -8.74 5.23
CA ARG A 52 -12.75 -7.66 6.21
C ARG A 52 -14.11 -7.18 6.64
N GLN A 53 -14.27 -6.97 7.94
CA GLN A 53 -15.45 -6.30 8.48
C GLN A 53 -15.48 -4.86 7.98
N HIS A 54 -16.58 -4.46 7.35
CA HIS A 54 -16.77 -3.14 6.77
C HIS A 54 -17.71 -2.27 7.61
N HIS A 55 -18.91 -2.76 7.93
CA HIS A 55 -19.92 -1.98 8.68
C HIS A 55 -20.63 -2.80 9.75
N TYR A 56 -21.02 -2.13 10.83
CA TYR A 56 -21.96 -2.63 11.84
C TYR A 56 -23.38 -2.17 11.48
N LEU A 57 -24.32 -3.10 11.53
CA LEU A 57 -25.72 -2.92 11.15
C LEU A 57 -26.60 -3.15 12.37
N PRO A 58 -27.06 -2.11 13.07
CA PRO A 58 -27.93 -2.26 14.23
C PRO A 58 -29.30 -2.80 13.81
N TYR A 59 -29.83 -3.77 14.56
CA TYR A 59 -31.17 -4.35 14.36
C TYR A 59 -31.48 -4.90 12.96
N TYR A 60 -30.46 -5.33 12.21
CA TYR A 60 -30.59 -5.80 10.83
C TYR A 60 -31.35 -7.12 10.68
N TYR A 61 -31.26 -8.02 11.67
CA TYR A 61 -31.92 -9.33 11.65
C TYR A 61 -33.09 -9.37 12.64
N SER A 62 -34.17 -10.07 12.29
CA SER A 62 -35.24 -10.41 13.22
C SER A 62 -35.32 -11.92 13.38
N ILE A 63 -35.01 -12.41 14.58
CA ILE A 63 -35.05 -13.84 14.91
C ILE A 63 -36.10 -14.04 15.98
N ARG A 64 -37.20 -14.70 15.61
CA ARG A 64 -38.36 -14.92 16.50
C ARG A 64 -38.90 -13.61 17.10
N GLY A 65 -38.92 -12.54 16.30
CA GLY A 65 -39.40 -11.22 16.72
C GLY A 65 -38.39 -10.41 17.54
N VAL A 66 -37.22 -10.97 17.88
CA VAL A 66 -36.14 -10.24 18.55
C VAL A 66 -35.20 -9.68 17.51
N LEU A 67 -35.00 -8.36 17.55
CA LEU A 67 -34.05 -7.67 16.69
C LEU A 67 -32.62 -8.00 17.11
N LYS A 68 -31.75 -8.23 16.12
CA LYS A 68 -30.35 -8.63 16.27
C LYS A 68 -29.49 -7.84 15.30
N ASP A 69 -28.28 -7.56 15.73
CA ASP A 69 -27.33 -6.81 14.93
C ASP A 69 -26.60 -7.71 13.93
N GLY A 70 -26.11 -7.08 12.86
CA GLY A 70 -25.28 -7.72 11.85
C GLY A 70 -23.96 -6.98 11.64
N PHE A 71 -23.00 -7.69 11.06
CA PHE A 71 -21.81 -7.13 10.45
C PHE A 71 -21.86 -7.36 8.94
N THR A 72 -21.34 -6.39 8.19
CA THR A 72 -21.04 -6.52 6.76
C THR A 72 -19.59 -6.91 6.62
N TYR A 73 -19.33 -8.05 5.96
CA TYR A 73 -18.00 -8.48 5.57
C TYR A 73 -17.83 -8.30 4.06
N VAL A 74 -16.66 -7.83 3.66
CA VAL A 74 -16.32 -7.57 2.25
C VAL A 74 -14.98 -8.20 1.93
N LEU A 75 -14.90 -8.89 0.79
CA LEU A 75 -13.68 -9.34 0.16
C LEU A 75 -13.55 -8.63 -1.19
N TYR A 76 -12.53 -7.80 -1.33
CA TYR A 76 -12.24 -7.15 -2.60
C TYR A 76 -11.47 -8.09 -3.53
N ILE A 77 -11.89 -8.17 -4.78
CA ILE A 77 -11.31 -9.04 -5.82
C ILE A 77 -11.10 -8.23 -7.11
N ASN A 78 -10.27 -8.74 -8.03
CA ASN A 78 -10.06 -8.13 -9.35
C ASN A 78 -9.65 -6.64 -9.31
N GLY A 79 -8.82 -6.27 -8.33
CA GLY A 79 -8.36 -4.89 -8.11
C GLY A 79 -9.38 -3.96 -7.48
N GLY A 80 -10.52 -4.49 -6.99
CA GLY A 80 -11.42 -3.72 -6.14
C GLY A 80 -10.71 -3.22 -4.90
N HIS A 81 -11.09 -2.04 -4.45
CA HIS A 81 -10.57 -1.45 -3.23
C HIS A 81 -11.70 -0.71 -2.51
N PRO A 82 -11.62 -0.54 -1.19
CA PRO A 82 -12.51 0.37 -0.49
C PRO A 82 -12.37 1.79 -1.09
N PRO A 83 -13.39 2.65 -0.94
CA PRO A 83 -13.25 4.05 -1.31
C PRO A 83 -12.01 4.62 -0.62
N TRP A 84 -11.10 5.20 -1.40
CA TRP A 84 -9.87 5.79 -0.86
C TRP A 84 -10.25 6.90 0.11
N THR A 85 -9.92 6.71 1.38
CA THR A 85 -9.98 7.81 2.33
C THR A 85 -8.82 8.74 2.00
N ILE A 86 -9.00 10.06 2.13
CA ILE A 86 -7.95 11.06 1.84
C ILE A 86 -6.65 10.73 2.62
N PHE A 87 -6.77 10.16 3.81
CA PHE A 87 -5.65 9.68 4.62
C PHE A 87 -4.84 8.56 3.95
N ASP A 88 -5.49 7.59 3.30
CA ASP A 88 -4.82 6.48 2.62
C ASP A 88 -3.98 7.00 1.44
N TYR A 89 -4.49 8.02 0.74
CA TYR A 89 -3.77 8.70 -0.34
C TYR A 89 -2.52 9.42 0.16
N ILE A 90 -2.64 10.16 1.28
CA ILE A 90 -1.52 10.86 1.89
C ILE A 90 -0.45 9.87 2.40
N GLN A 91 -0.86 8.76 3.02
CA GLN A 91 0.06 7.73 3.49
C GLN A 91 0.78 7.02 2.32
N HIS A 92 0.05 6.73 1.23
CA HIS A 92 0.64 6.14 0.04
C HIS A 92 1.68 7.07 -0.58
N ILE A 93 1.35 8.34 -0.78
CA ILE A 93 2.31 9.34 -1.30
C ILE A 93 3.48 9.54 -0.34
N GLY A 94 3.21 9.63 0.96
CA GLY A 94 4.24 9.79 1.98
C GLY A 94 5.26 8.66 1.97
N SER A 95 4.80 7.40 1.83
CA SER A 95 5.71 6.24 1.75
C SER A 95 6.46 6.16 0.42
N THR A 96 5.85 6.54 -0.71
CA THR A 96 6.57 6.64 -2.00
C THR A 96 7.61 7.75 -1.98
N LEU A 97 7.28 8.92 -1.43
CA LEU A 97 8.22 10.03 -1.26
C LEU A 97 9.33 9.70 -0.25
N ALA A 98 9.03 8.97 0.82
CA ALA A 98 10.04 8.52 1.78
C ALA A 98 11.01 7.49 1.17
N SER A 99 10.54 6.67 0.23
CA SER A 99 11.39 5.73 -0.51
C SER A 99 12.30 6.40 -1.53
N LEU A 100 12.01 7.64 -1.93
CA LEU A 100 12.92 8.49 -2.69
C LEU A 100 14.01 8.99 -1.75
N ASN A 101 15.09 8.22 -1.62
CA ASN A 101 16.27 8.59 -0.85
C ASN A 101 16.69 10.04 -1.18
N PRO A 102 16.52 11.00 -0.23
CA PRO A 102 16.81 12.42 -0.46
C PRO A 102 18.26 12.65 -0.89
N CYS A 103 19.16 11.79 -0.42
CA CYS A 103 20.60 11.86 -0.72
C CYS A 103 20.92 11.67 -2.21
N SER A 104 20.20 10.86 -2.97
CA SER A 104 20.57 10.63 -4.38
C SER A 104 20.16 11.81 -5.28
N ILE A 105 19.03 12.44 -4.98
CA ILE A 105 18.49 13.60 -5.70
C ILE A 105 19.29 14.86 -5.36
N SER A 106 19.51 15.12 -4.07
CA SER A 106 20.34 16.24 -3.61
C SER A 106 21.78 16.14 -4.11
N GLN A 107 22.39 14.94 -4.10
CA GLN A 107 23.74 14.74 -4.65
C GLN A 107 23.80 14.90 -6.17
N ARG A 108 22.78 14.45 -6.91
CA ARG A 108 22.71 14.64 -8.37
C ARG A 108 22.57 16.11 -8.74
N LEU A 109 21.68 16.83 -8.05
CA LEU A 109 21.50 18.27 -8.24
C LEU A 109 22.77 19.05 -7.86
N TYR A 110 23.43 18.71 -6.75
CA TYR A 110 24.69 19.34 -6.36
C TYR A 110 25.80 19.11 -7.40
N ARG A 111 25.95 17.87 -7.90
CA ARG A 111 26.94 17.56 -8.94
C ARG A 111 26.66 18.26 -10.27
N GLN A 112 25.39 18.37 -10.67
CA GLN A 112 24.99 19.13 -11.86
C GLN A 112 25.22 20.63 -11.67
N ALA A 113 24.84 21.19 -10.53
CA ALA A 113 25.10 22.59 -10.20
C ALA A 113 26.60 22.89 -10.20
N GLN A 114 27.43 22.04 -9.59
CA GLN A 114 28.90 22.19 -9.59
C GLN A 114 29.51 22.14 -10.99
N SER A 115 29.02 21.25 -11.86
CA SER A 115 29.45 21.17 -13.26
C SER A 115 29.13 22.46 -14.02
N LEU A 116 27.92 22.99 -13.86
CA LEU A 116 27.50 24.24 -14.49
C LEU A 116 28.26 25.44 -13.92
N LEU A 117 28.46 25.50 -12.61
CA LEU A 117 29.22 26.55 -11.94
C LEU A 117 30.69 26.58 -12.39
N ARG A 118 31.30 25.40 -12.59
CA ARG A 118 32.66 25.28 -13.16
C ARG A 118 32.73 25.68 -14.63
N SER A 119 31.68 25.44 -15.40
CA SER A 119 31.63 25.90 -16.80
C SER A 119 31.40 27.40 -16.95
N LEU A 120 30.79 28.03 -15.94
CA LEU A 120 30.43 29.45 -15.94
C LEU A 120 31.43 30.35 -15.21
N LEU A 121 32.34 29.79 -14.40
CA LEU A 121 33.45 30.53 -13.79
C LEU A 121 34.70 30.42 -14.68
N PRO A 122 35.08 31.46 -15.43
CA PRO A 122 36.38 31.52 -16.06
C PRO A 122 37.42 31.68 -14.97
N TRP A 123 38.41 30.81 -14.92
CA TRP A 123 39.56 30.92 -14.03
C TRP A 123 40.26 32.27 -14.29
N SER A 124 39.96 33.29 -13.50
CA SER A 124 40.74 34.53 -13.50
C SER A 124 42.11 34.18 -12.95
N ASN A 125 43.10 34.16 -13.84
CA ASN A 125 44.52 34.13 -13.56
C ASN A 125 44.88 35.04 -12.39
N ILE A 126 45.10 34.47 -11.21
CA ILE A 126 45.90 35.11 -10.17
C ILE A 126 47.21 34.32 -10.11
N ALA A 127 48.09 34.67 -11.05
CA ALA A 127 49.51 34.39 -10.94
C ALA A 127 50.05 35.25 -9.79
N SER A 128 50.04 34.71 -8.57
CA SER A 128 50.74 35.30 -7.44
C SER A 128 52.25 35.17 -7.68
N LYS A 129 52.82 36.23 -8.25
CA LYS A 129 54.25 36.46 -8.38
C LYS A 129 54.83 36.64 -6.97
N THR A 130 55.31 35.56 -6.35
CA THR A 130 56.23 35.64 -5.21
C THR A 130 57.45 34.79 -5.51
N GLY A 131 58.37 35.37 -6.28
CA GLY A 131 59.75 34.90 -6.31
C GLY A 131 60.39 35.24 -4.98
N ILE A 132 60.60 34.23 -4.14
CA ILE A 132 61.58 34.30 -3.05
C ILE A 132 62.77 33.45 -3.49
N GLN A 133 63.79 34.15 -3.93
CA GLN A 133 65.11 33.68 -4.31
C GLN A 133 65.86 33.25 -3.05
N TYR A 134 66.02 31.93 -2.83
CA TYR A 134 67.03 31.42 -1.90
C TYR A 134 68.32 31.15 -2.69
N SER A 135 69.22 32.13 -2.68
CA SER A 135 70.60 31.97 -3.13
C SER A 135 71.34 31.06 -2.14
N ARG A 136 71.73 29.90 -2.65
CA ARG A 136 72.66 28.95 -2.06
C ARG A 136 74.08 29.48 -2.27
N THR A 137 74.74 29.93 -1.22
CA THR A 137 76.21 30.11 -1.20
C THR A 137 76.83 29.02 -0.34
N MET A 138 77.99 28.56 -0.84
CA MET A 138 78.82 27.45 -0.36
C MET A 138 79.11 27.46 1.13
#